data_AF-A0A6N8HPT6-F1
#
_entry.id   AF-A0A6N8HPT6-F1
#
_cell.length_a   1.000
_cell.length_b   1.000
_cell.length_c   1.000
_cell.angle_alpha   90.00
_cell.angle_beta   90.00
_cell.angle_gamma   90.00
#
_symmetry.space_group_name_H-M   'P 1'
#
loop_
_entity.id
_entity.type
_entity.pdbx_description
1 polymer ?
#
loop_
_entity_poly.entity_id
_entity_poly.type
_entity_poly.pdbx_seq_one_letter_code
_entity_poly.pdbx_strand_id
1 'polypeptide(L)'
;MIVDVLIQGVQHMTLLVILGIMYIMTFIAFLLFVYRGEKKDPTDGSFSLGRVILTAALLALIPTIVIGLFLFAILGSTNLVTTVFDFEISAGRLMILSVAFLIYLFTIDSIVEVLAEHLFGKERIVWPGIFMFLSRAVIFYGIGELVGIALYPSLVIAVGVAAIVVMLEVLYLKSKQKKNADS
;
A
#
# COMPACT_ATOMS: atom_id res chain seq x y z
N MET A 1 -2.49 15.43 25.37
CA MET A 1 -2.68 16.76 24.74
C MET A 1 -1.38 17.43 24.33
N ILE A 2 -0.47 17.86 25.23
CA ILE A 2 0.82 18.47 24.82
C ILE A 2 1.74 17.44 24.14
N VAL A 3 1.76 16.21 24.63
CA VAL A 3 2.57 15.11 24.08
C VAL A 3 2.09 14.69 22.69
N ASP A 4 0.76 14.63 22.46
CA ASP A 4 0.18 14.29 21.14
C ASP A 4 0.46 15.37 20.09
N VAL A 5 0.40 16.65 20.47
CA VAL A 5 0.76 17.78 19.59
C VAL A 5 2.25 17.75 19.25
N LEU A 6 3.10 17.37 20.19
CA LEU A 6 4.55 17.23 19.97
C LEU A 6 4.86 16.04 19.04
N ILE A 7 4.17 14.92 19.21
CA ILE A 7 4.33 13.73 18.36
C ILE A 7 3.81 14.00 16.94
N GLN A 8 2.65 14.65 16.78
CA GLN A 8 2.15 15.07 15.46
C GLN A 8 3.08 16.10 14.79
N GLY A 9 3.59 17.08 15.54
CA GLY A 9 4.56 18.05 15.03
C GLY A 9 5.86 17.39 14.53
N VAL A 10 6.38 16.41 15.28
CA VAL A 10 7.57 15.63 14.90
C VAL A 10 7.29 14.75 13.68
N GLN A 11 6.12 14.12 13.58
CA GLN A 11 5.72 13.32 12.41
C GLN A 11 5.66 14.17 11.14
N HIS A 12 5.06 15.37 11.19
CA HIS A 12 5.01 16.29 10.05
C HIS A 12 6.39 16.82 9.65
N MET A 13 7.26 17.15 10.62
CA MET A 13 8.65 17.52 10.33
C MET A 13 9.43 16.38 9.69
N THR A 14 9.24 15.14 10.15
CA THR A 14 9.93 13.96 9.61
C THR A 14 9.50 13.68 8.16
N LEU A 15 8.22 13.86 7.84
CA LEU A 15 7.66 13.68 6.50
C LEU A 15 8.22 14.72 5.50
N LEU A 16 8.30 15.98 5.92
CA LEU A 16 8.91 17.05 5.13
C LEU A 16 10.41 16.80 4.89
N VAL A 17 11.12 16.26 5.89
CA VAL A 17 12.53 15.88 5.76
C VAL A 17 12.71 14.74 4.76
N ILE A 18 11.87 13.70 4.82
CA ILE A 18 11.92 12.57 3.87
C ILE A 18 11.63 13.04 2.44
N LEU A 19 10.60 13.89 2.26
CA LEU A 19 10.28 14.50 0.96
C LEU A 19 11.43 15.36 0.43
N GLY A 20 12.04 16.18 1.29
CA GLY A 20 13.20 17.00 0.95
C GLY A 20 14.40 16.18 0.51
N ILE A 21 14.72 15.10 1.24
CA ILE A 21 15.81 14.19 0.89
C ILE A 21 15.56 13.54 -0.47
N MET A 22 14.34 13.04 -0.73
CA MET A 22 14.02 12.43 -2.02
C MET A 22 14.02 13.41 -3.17
N TYR A 23 13.54 14.64 -2.96
CA TYR A 23 13.63 15.71 -3.94
C TYR A 23 15.09 15.99 -4.30
N ILE A 24 15.98 16.09 -3.31
CA ILE A 24 17.42 16.30 -3.55
C ILE A 24 18.02 15.13 -4.34
N MET A 25 17.70 13.89 -4.00
CA MET A 25 18.21 12.73 -4.74
C MET A 25 17.76 12.71 -6.20
N THR A 26 16.47 12.93 -6.46
CA THR A 26 15.92 12.99 -7.82
C THR A 26 16.43 14.19 -8.59
N PHE A 27 16.57 15.35 -7.94
CA PHE A 27 17.17 16.55 -8.51
C PHE A 27 18.61 16.32 -8.96
N ILE A 28 19.45 15.72 -8.11
CA ILE A 28 20.83 15.39 -8.47
C ILE A 28 20.86 14.44 -9.67
N ALA A 29 20.01 13.41 -9.69
CA ALA A 29 19.94 12.45 -10.79
C ALA A 29 19.56 13.13 -12.12
N PHE A 30 18.51 13.96 -12.13
CA PHE A 30 18.08 14.70 -13.32
C PHE A 30 19.07 15.78 -13.73
N LEU A 31 19.71 16.46 -12.78
CA LEU A 31 20.76 17.44 -13.07
C LEU A 31 21.92 16.79 -13.83
N LEU A 32 22.36 15.61 -13.37
CA LEU A 32 23.43 14.85 -14.00
C LEU A 32 23.02 14.33 -15.39
N PHE A 33 21.75 13.94 -15.54
CA PHE A 33 21.18 13.48 -16.80
C PHE A 33 21.10 14.61 -17.84
N VAL A 34 20.49 15.75 -17.48
CA VAL A 34 20.32 16.91 -18.38
C VAL A 34 21.67 17.53 -18.71
N TYR A 35 22.59 17.65 -17.73
CA TYR A 35 23.95 18.16 -17.97
C TYR A 35 24.74 17.28 -18.94
N ARG A 36 24.64 15.94 -18.83
CA ARG A 36 25.27 15.02 -19.78
C ARG A 36 24.62 15.07 -21.16
N GLY A 37 23.31 15.33 -21.24
CA GLY A 37 22.57 15.51 -22.48
C GLY A 37 23.02 16.74 -23.25
N GLU A 38 23.00 17.93 -22.63
CA GLU A 38 23.45 19.17 -23.28
C GLU A 38 24.93 19.17 -23.66
N LYS A 39 25.78 18.42 -22.95
CA LYS A 39 27.21 18.32 -23.29
C LYS A 39 27.48 17.39 -24.49
N LYS A 40 26.58 16.47 -24.84
CA LYS A 40 26.74 15.53 -25.96
C LYS A 40 26.28 16.09 -27.30
N ASP A 41 25.24 16.91 -27.30
CA ASP A 41 24.73 17.60 -28.48
C ASP A 41 24.74 19.12 -28.23
N PRO A 42 25.84 19.83 -28.52
CA PRO A 42 25.89 21.28 -28.43
C PRO A 42 25.20 21.87 -29.68
N THR A 43 23.89 21.67 -29.80
CA THR A 43 23.11 22.10 -30.96
C THR A 43 22.80 23.61 -30.95
N ASP A 44 22.88 24.26 -29.78
CA ASP A 44 22.71 25.71 -29.63
C ASP A 44 23.88 26.33 -28.86
N GLY A 45 24.53 27.33 -29.45
CA GLY A 45 25.70 28.04 -28.91
C GLY A 45 25.49 28.83 -27.61
N SER A 46 24.48 28.51 -26.79
CA SER A 46 24.31 29.08 -25.45
C SER A 46 24.08 27.97 -24.41
N PHE A 47 25.14 27.24 -24.07
CA PHE A 47 25.14 26.40 -22.87
C PHE A 47 24.86 27.30 -21.66
N SER A 48 23.67 27.17 -21.07
CA SER A 48 23.28 27.98 -19.91
C SER A 48 22.98 27.07 -18.75
N LEU A 49 23.93 27.01 -17.81
CA LEU A 49 23.80 26.28 -16.55
C LEU A 49 22.47 26.56 -15.85
N GLY A 50 21.94 27.78 -15.97
CA GLY A 50 20.62 28.15 -15.46
C GLY A 50 19.46 27.35 -16.07
N ARG A 51 19.46 27.08 -17.39
CA ARG A 51 18.42 26.26 -18.04
C ARG A 51 18.52 24.80 -17.63
N VAL A 52 19.73 24.26 -17.49
CA VAL A 52 19.97 22.88 -17.01
C VAL A 52 19.47 22.70 -15.58
N ILE A 53 19.77 23.66 -14.70
CA ILE A 53 19.28 23.65 -13.31
C ILE A 53 17.75 23.74 -13.27
N LEU A 54 17.16 24.67 -14.04
CA LEU A 54 15.72 24.87 -14.05
C LEU A 54 14.96 23.63 -14.56
N THR A 55 15.42 23.03 -15.66
CA THR A 55 14.82 21.82 -16.23
C THR A 55 14.96 20.64 -15.27
N ALA A 56 16.13 20.42 -14.68
CA ALA A 56 16.31 19.39 -13.66
C ALA A 56 15.42 19.60 -12.43
N ALA A 57 15.24 20.84 -11.97
CA ALA A 57 14.38 21.18 -10.84
C ALA A 57 12.91 20.87 -11.11
N LEU A 58 12.43 21.20 -12.31
CA LEU A 58 11.07 20.90 -12.77
C LEU A 58 10.85 19.39 -12.94
N LEU A 59 11.81 18.66 -13.52
CA LEU A 59 11.71 17.21 -13.67
C LEU A 59 11.71 16.48 -12.34
N ALA A 60 12.49 16.91 -11.35
CA ALA A 60 12.54 16.28 -10.03
C ALA A 60 11.25 16.46 -9.21
N LEU A 61 10.47 17.49 -9.51
CA LEU A 61 9.18 17.74 -8.86
C LEU A 61 8.15 16.64 -9.17
N ILE A 62 8.14 16.09 -10.38
CA ILE A 62 7.19 15.07 -10.82
C ILE A 62 7.24 13.81 -9.94
N PRO A 63 8.38 13.10 -9.81
CA PRO A 63 8.45 11.91 -8.94
C PRO A 63 8.26 12.28 -7.47
N THR A 64 8.68 13.47 -7.04
CA THR A 64 8.50 13.93 -5.65
C THR A 64 7.02 14.09 -5.32
N ILE A 65 6.21 14.64 -6.22
CA ILE A 65 4.75 14.76 -6.05
C ILE A 65 4.10 13.37 -6.02
N VAL A 66 4.49 12.48 -6.94
CA VAL A 66 3.92 11.12 -7.01
C VAL A 66 4.19 10.35 -5.71
N ILE A 67 5.44 10.34 -5.24
CA ILE A 67 5.81 9.64 -4.01
C ILE A 67 5.19 10.36 -2.80
N GLY A 68 5.12 11.69 -2.81
CA GLY A 68 4.47 12.47 -1.76
C GLY A 68 2.98 12.14 -1.62
N LEU A 69 2.26 12.00 -2.73
CA LEU A 69 0.87 11.54 -2.73
C LEU A 69 0.74 10.12 -2.19
N PHE A 70 1.66 9.22 -2.54
CA PHE A 70 1.68 7.85 -2.01
C PHE A 70 1.92 7.82 -0.50
N LEU A 71 2.93 8.55 -0.01
CA LEU A 71 3.23 8.67 1.42
C LEU A 71 2.07 9.31 2.17
N PHE A 72 1.45 10.34 1.60
CA PHE A 72 0.27 10.99 2.15
C PHE A 72 -0.93 10.04 2.20
N ALA A 73 -1.13 9.19 1.18
CA ALA A 73 -2.18 8.19 1.19
C ALA A 73 -1.96 7.14 2.28
N ILE A 74 -0.72 6.67 2.48
CA ILE A 74 -0.37 5.68 3.52
C ILE A 74 -0.51 6.26 4.93
N LEU A 75 0.05 7.46 5.15
CA LEU A 75 -0.02 8.14 6.45
C LEU A 75 -1.44 8.63 6.75
N GLY A 76 -2.13 9.14 5.73
CA GLY A 76 -3.54 9.50 5.79
C GLY A 76 -4.41 8.29 6.09
N SER A 77 -4.17 7.12 5.47
CA SER A 77 -4.94 5.91 5.77
C SER A 77 -4.69 5.41 7.19
N THR A 78 -3.45 5.45 7.68
CA THR A 78 -3.16 5.05 9.07
C THR A 78 -3.76 6.02 10.08
N ASN A 79 -3.72 7.33 9.80
CA ASN A 79 -4.34 8.34 10.67
C ASN A 79 -5.87 8.27 10.63
N LEU A 80 -6.48 7.98 9.47
CA LEU A 80 -7.92 7.74 9.35
C LEU A 80 -8.33 6.46 10.09
N VAL A 81 -7.56 5.38 9.98
CA VAL A 81 -7.87 4.12 10.70
C VAL A 81 -7.78 4.33 12.21
N THR A 82 -6.76 5.05 12.69
CA THR A 82 -6.63 5.37 14.13
C THR A 82 -7.69 6.35 14.61
N THR A 83 -8.09 7.34 13.81
CA THR A 83 -9.11 8.33 14.20
C THR A 83 -10.55 7.79 14.10
N VAL A 84 -10.85 6.98 13.08
CA VAL A 84 -12.21 6.45 12.83
C VAL A 84 -12.49 5.23 13.69
N PHE A 85 -11.47 4.42 13.99
CA PHE A 85 -11.64 3.18 14.74
C PHE A 85 -10.96 3.15 16.13
N ASP A 86 -10.28 4.24 16.52
CA ASP A 86 -9.60 4.39 17.83
C ASP A 86 -8.62 3.24 18.15
N PHE A 87 -7.83 2.85 17.15
CA PHE A 87 -6.91 1.72 17.25
C PHE A 87 -5.53 2.14 17.76
N GLU A 88 -5.22 1.86 19.02
CA GLU A 88 -3.87 1.97 19.57
C GLU A 88 -2.99 0.78 19.13
N ILE A 89 -2.62 0.71 17.84
CA ILE A 89 -1.72 -0.31 17.31
C ILE A 89 -0.41 0.32 16.86
N SER A 90 0.71 -0.16 17.40
CA SER A 90 2.05 0.26 16.96
C SER A 90 2.34 -0.17 15.51
N ALA A 91 3.03 0.67 14.74
CA ALA A 91 3.41 0.37 13.35
C ALA A 91 4.18 -0.95 13.20
N GLY A 92 5.04 -1.30 14.17
CA GLY A 92 5.79 -2.58 14.15
C GLY A 92 4.88 -3.81 14.22
N ARG A 93 3.85 -3.78 15.09
CA ARG A 93 2.84 -4.87 15.15
C ARG A 93 2.03 -4.94 13.86
N LEU A 94 1.68 -3.79 13.26
CA LEU A 94 0.98 -3.74 11.97
C LEU A 94 1.82 -4.37 10.84
N MET A 95 3.14 -4.14 10.85
CA MET A 95 4.05 -4.72 9.87
C MET A 95 4.14 -6.25 10.02
N ILE A 96 4.31 -6.75 11.25
CA ILE A 96 4.34 -8.20 11.52
C ILE A 96 3.00 -8.84 11.13
N LEU A 97 1.88 -8.20 11.48
CA LEU A 97 0.54 -8.63 11.11
C LEU A 97 0.38 -8.75 9.59
N SER A 98 0.84 -7.73 8.86
CA SER A 98 0.78 -7.69 7.40
C SER A 98 1.57 -8.84 6.77
N VAL A 99 2.80 -9.09 7.26
CA VAL A 99 3.62 -10.22 6.77
C VAL A 99 2.94 -11.56 7.07
N ALA A 100 2.38 -11.74 8.26
CA ALA A 100 1.67 -12.96 8.63
C ALA A 100 0.42 -13.20 7.76
N PHE A 101 -0.36 -12.16 7.47
CA PHE A 101 -1.51 -12.24 6.57
C PHE A 101 -1.10 -12.61 5.15
N LEU A 102 -0.01 -12.04 4.63
CA LEU A 102 0.53 -12.41 3.33
C LEU A 102 0.97 -13.87 3.28
N ILE A 103 1.69 -14.35 4.30
CA ILE A 103 2.11 -15.76 4.37
C ILE A 103 0.87 -16.67 4.35
N TYR A 104 -0.16 -16.36 5.15
CA TYR A 104 -1.41 -17.10 5.13
C TYR A 104 -2.05 -17.11 3.74
N LEU A 105 -2.20 -15.93 3.12
CA LEU A 105 -2.84 -15.76 1.81
C LEU A 105 -2.12 -16.54 0.71
N PHE A 106 -0.81 -16.68 0.78
CA PHE A 106 -0.03 -17.41 -0.23
C PHE A 106 0.10 -18.91 0.04
N THR A 107 -0.13 -19.39 1.26
CA THR A 107 0.10 -20.80 1.62
C THR A 107 -1.19 -21.53 2.01
N ILE A 108 -1.83 -21.09 3.09
CA ILE A 108 -2.97 -21.79 3.70
C ILE A 108 -4.24 -21.52 2.91
N ASP A 109 -4.38 -20.33 2.35
CA ASP A 109 -5.59 -19.89 1.66
C ASP A 109 -5.96 -20.81 0.48
N SER A 110 -4.96 -21.25 -0.31
CA SER A 110 -5.16 -22.23 -1.39
C SER A 110 -5.61 -23.60 -0.87
N ILE A 111 -5.20 -24.01 0.33
CA ILE A 111 -5.65 -25.27 0.95
C ILE A 111 -7.12 -25.14 1.36
N VAL A 112 -7.47 -24.00 1.97
CA VAL A 112 -8.85 -23.69 2.39
C VAL A 112 -9.78 -23.61 1.18
N GLU A 113 -9.31 -23.07 0.05
CA GLU A 113 -10.04 -23.05 -1.22
C GLU A 113 -10.39 -24.45 -1.71
N VAL A 114 -9.40 -25.35 -1.78
CA VAL A 114 -9.62 -26.74 -2.21
C VAL A 114 -10.60 -27.47 -1.29
N LEU A 115 -10.51 -27.23 0.03
CA LEU A 115 -11.45 -27.79 1.00
C LEU A 115 -12.87 -27.23 0.79
N ALA A 116 -13.01 -25.93 0.53
CA ALA A 116 -14.30 -25.30 0.27
C ALA A 116 -14.95 -25.86 -1.00
N GLU A 117 -14.19 -26.04 -2.08
CA GLU A 117 -14.67 -26.67 -3.31
C GLU A 117 -15.10 -28.13 -3.09
N HIS A 118 -14.36 -28.87 -2.26
CA HIS A 118 -14.67 -30.27 -1.96
C HIS A 118 -15.96 -30.42 -1.13
N LEU A 119 -16.19 -29.54 -0.15
CA LEU A 119 -17.35 -29.61 0.73
C LEU A 119 -18.66 -29.15 0.08
N PHE A 120 -18.60 -28.09 -0.74
CA PHE A 120 -19.81 -27.44 -1.27
C PHE A 120 -20.05 -27.67 -2.77
N GLY A 121 -19.08 -28.29 -3.47
CA GLY A 121 -19.14 -28.57 -4.89
C GLY A 121 -18.92 -27.32 -5.76
N LYS A 122 -18.34 -27.51 -6.95
CA LYS A 122 -17.97 -26.44 -7.89
C LYS A 122 -19.15 -25.62 -8.43
N GLU A 123 -20.37 -26.16 -8.40
CA GLU A 123 -21.52 -25.58 -9.13
C GLU A 123 -22.21 -24.41 -8.41
N ARG A 124 -21.95 -24.18 -7.12
CA ARG A 124 -22.59 -23.09 -6.36
C ARG A 124 -21.58 -22.04 -5.94
N ILE A 125 -21.33 -21.02 -6.75
CA ILE A 125 -20.32 -19.96 -6.50
C ILE A 125 -20.53 -19.21 -5.16
N VAL A 126 -21.77 -19.10 -4.67
CA VAL A 126 -22.12 -18.30 -3.49
C VAL A 126 -21.71 -18.94 -2.16
N TRP A 127 -21.85 -20.26 -2.03
CA TRP A 127 -21.61 -20.97 -0.76
C TRP A 127 -20.12 -21.12 -0.39
N PRO A 128 -19.21 -21.49 -1.32
CA PRO A 128 -17.76 -21.47 -1.12
C PRO A 128 -17.25 -20.07 -0.81
N GLY A 129 -17.78 -19.02 -1.46
CA GLY A 129 -17.34 -17.64 -1.21
C GLY A 129 -17.66 -17.16 0.21
N ILE A 130 -18.85 -17.48 0.73
CA ILE A 130 -19.22 -17.17 2.13
C ILE A 130 -18.34 -17.98 3.10
N PHE A 131 -18.09 -19.26 2.80
CA PHE A 131 -17.24 -20.11 3.63
C PHE A 131 -15.80 -19.59 3.68
N MET A 132 -15.23 -19.17 2.55
CA MET A 132 -13.91 -18.55 2.47
C MET A 132 -13.84 -17.24 3.24
N PHE A 133 -14.88 -16.40 3.16
CA PHE A 133 -14.94 -15.17 3.93
C PHE A 133 -14.88 -15.44 5.44
N LEU A 134 -15.69 -16.39 5.92
CA LEU A 134 -15.74 -16.78 7.33
C LEU A 134 -14.43 -17.41 7.79
N SER A 135 -13.86 -18.34 7.03
CA SER A 135 -12.60 -18.98 7.40
C SER A 135 -11.45 -17.97 7.45
N ARG A 136 -11.36 -17.05 6.49
CA ARG A 136 -10.38 -15.96 6.49
C ARG A 136 -10.57 -15.02 7.68
N ALA A 137 -11.80 -14.62 7.98
CA ALA A 137 -12.08 -13.76 9.14
C ALA A 137 -11.63 -14.42 10.46
N VAL A 138 -11.90 -15.71 10.64
CA VAL A 138 -11.47 -16.47 11.83
C VAL A 138 -9.95 -16.57 11.90
N ILE A 139 -9.29 -16.90 10.79
CA ILE A 139 -7.84 -17.12 10.78
C ILE A 139 -7.09 -15.79 10.93
N PHE A 140 -7.50 -14.73 10.23
CA PHE A 140 -6.90 -13.40 10.40
C PHE A 140 -7.10 -12.85 11.81
N TYR A 141 -8.27 -13.08 12.42
CA TYR A 141 -8.50 -12.72 13.81
C TYR A 141 -7.54 -13.47 14.74
N GLY A 142 -7.36 -14.79 14.55
CA GLY A 142 -6.43 -15.59 15.33
C GLY A 142 -4.98 -15.11 15.19
N ILE A 143 -4.56 -14.75 13.97
CA ILE A 143 -3.24 -14.16 13.73
C ILE A 143 -3.11 -12.80 14.45
N GLY A 144 -4.15 -11.96 14.44
CA GLY A 144 -4.16 -10.69 15.16
C GLY A 144 -4.04 -10.85 16.68
N GLU A 145 -4.69 -11.86 17.23
CA GLU A 145 -4.57 -12.21 18.66
C GLU A 145 -3.15 -12.70 19.00
N LEU A 146 -2.53 -13.53 18.16
CA LEU A 146 -1.15 -14.00 18.32
C LEU A 146 -0.11 -12.87 18.29
N VAL A 147 -0.38 -11.79 17.54
CA VAL A 147 0.48 -10.60 17.47
C VAL A 147 0.28 -9.67 18.70
N GLY A 148 -0.66 -10.01 19.59
CA GLY A 148 -0.94 -9.24 20.81
C GLY A 148 -1.69 -7.94 20.54
N ILE A 149 -2.58 -7.95 19.54
CA ILE A 149 -3.49 -6.84 19.25
C ILE A 149 -4.77 -7.02 20.07
N ALA A 150 -5.35 -5.93 20.57
CA ALA A 150 -6.60 -5.98 21.32
C ALA A 150 -7.76 -6.57 20.48
N LEU A 151 -8.74 -7.14 21.17
CA LEU A 151 -9.85 -7.90 20.59
C LEU A 151 -10.59 -7.15 19.48
N TYR A 152 -11.03 -5.92 19.78
CA TYR A 152 -11.84 -5.12 18.87
C TYR A 152 -11.07 -4.69 17.61
N PRO A 153 -9.85 -4.13 17.71
CA PRO A 153 -9.03 -3.87 16.52
C PRO A 153 -8.68 -5.09 15.69
N SER A 154 -8.35 -6.22 16.34
CA SER A 154 -8.05 -7.47 15.65
C SER A 154 -9.23 -7.93 14.80
N LEU A 155 -10.44 -7.89 15.35
CA LEU A 155 -11.65 -8.31 14.67
C LEU A 155 -11.99 -7.41 13.49
N VAL A 156 -11.91 -6.09 13.66
CA VAL A 156 -12.19 -5.14 12.58
C VAL A 156 -11.19 -5.29 11.43
N ILE A 157 -9.90 -5.43 11.74
CA ILE A 157 -8.86 -5.65 10.73
C ILE A 157 -9.09 -6.99 10.01
N ALA A 158 -9.39 -8.05 10.74
CA ALA A 158 -9.64 -9.37 10.16
C ALA A 158 -10.83 -9.37 9.20
N VAL A 159 -11.96 -8.78 9.62
CA VAL A 159 -13.16 -8.64 8.78
C VAL A 159 -12.89 -7.74 7.57
N GLY A 160 -12.20 -6.61 7.78
CA GLY A 160 -11.86 -5.67 6.72
C GLY A 160 -10.97 -6.30 5.64
N VAL A 161 -9.91 -7.01 6.04
CA VAL A 161 -9.01 -7.69 5.10
C VAL A 161 -9.73 -8.83 4.40
N ALA A 162 -10.50 -9.65 5.11
CA ALA A 162 -11.30 -10.72 4.49
C ALA A 162 -12.27 -10.16 3.45
N ALA A 163 -12.91 -9.02 3.71
CA ALA A 163 -13.83 -8.37 2.78
C ALA A 163 -13.10 -7.86 1.51
N ILE A 164 -11.92 -7.25 1.68
CA ILE A 164 -11.09 -6.79 0.55
C ILE A 164 -10.71 -7.96 -0.35
N VAL A 165 -10.26 -9.08 0.23
CA VAL A 165 -9.84 -10.27 -0.54
C VAL A 165 -11.01 -10.84 -1.34
N VAL A 166 -12.18 -10.99 -0.72
CA VAL A 166 -13.39 -11.46 -1.43
C VAL A 166 -13.80 -10.49 -2.55
N MET A 167 -13.69 -9.18 -2.32
CA MET A 167 -13.97 -8.18 -3.35
C MET A 167 -13.01 -8.31 -4.54
N LEU A 168 -11.72 -8.56 -4.29
CA LEU A 168 -10.73 -8.81 -5.35
C LEU A 168 -11.05 -10.09 -6.13
N GLU A 169 -11.47 -11.16 -5.47
CA GLU A 169 -11.89 -12.41 -6.12
C GLU A 169 -13.08 -12.20 -7.04
N VAL A 170 -14.12 -11.49 -6.59
CA VAL A 170 -15.29 -11.17 -7.41
C VAL A 170 -14.89 -10.36 -8.65
N LEU A 171 -14.01 -9.37 -8.49
CA LEU A 171 -13.50 -8.58 -9.61
C LEU A 171 -12.68 -9.44 -10.58
N TYR A 172 -11.86 -10.36 -10.08
CA TYR A 172 -11.07 -11.27 -10.88
C TYR A 172 -11.94 -12.25 -11.68
N LEU A 173 -12.95 -12.85 -11.05
CA LEU A 173 -13.91 -13.74 -11.71
C LEU A 173 -14.66 -13.02 -12.83
N LYS A 174 -15.11 -11.79 -12.59
CA LYS A 174 -15.78 -10.96 -13.60
C LYS A 174 -14.87 -10.62 -14.78
N SER A 175 -13.59 -10.33 -14.51
CA SER A 175 -12.58 -10.09 -15.55
C SER A 175 -12.35 -11.34 -16.41
N LYS A 176 -12.27 -12.52 -15.78
CA LYS A 176 -12.09 -13.81 -16.46
C LYS A 176 -13.27 -14.18 -17.36
N GLN A 177 -14.50 -13.94 -16.90
CA GLN A 177 -15.70 -14.15 -17.71
C GLN A 177 -15.73 -13.24 -18.95
N LYS A 178 -15.32 -11.98 -18.82
CA LYS A 178 -15.23 -11.04 -19.95
C LYS A 178 -14.21 -11.51 -21.00
N LYS A 179 -13.03 -11.97 -20.57
CA LYS A 179 -12.00 -12.49 -21.48
C LYS A 179 -12.42 -13.74 -22.25
N ASN A 180 -13.25 -14.59 -21.65
CA ASN A 180 -13.75 -15.81 -22.29
C ASN A 180 -14.97 -15.56 -23.20
N ALA A 181 -15.64 -14.40 -23.09
CA ALA A 181 -16.75 -14.02 -23.96
C ALA A 181 -16.28 -13.33 -25.26
N ASP A 182 -15.05 -12.79 -25.25
CA ASP A 182 -14.40 -12.15 -26.42
C ASP A 182 -13.47 -13.11 -27.19
N SER A 183 -13.40 -14.39 -26.81
CA SER A 183 -12.62 -15.46 -27.48
C SER A 183 -13.54 -16.50 -28.11
#